data_AF-A0A8T3PNX3-F1
#
_entry.id   AF-A0A8T3PNX3-F1
#
_cell.length_a   1.000
_cell.length_b   1.000
_cell.length_c   1.000
_cell.angle_alpha   90.00
_cell.angle_beta   90.00
_cell.angle_gamma   90.00
#
_symmetry.space_group_name_H-M   'P 1'
#
loop_
_entity.id
_entity.type
_entity.pdbx_description
1 polymer ?
#
loop_
_entity_poly.entity_id
_entity_poly.type
_entity_poly.pdbx_seq_one_letter_code
_entity_poly.pdbx_strand_id
1 'polypeptide(L)'
;MAVIQGIKEKVHSPLYDSLNVEPEKQLRDVENSSTLKFFVNVQGKTKLETNLQSASLLPHYNTFEARAMRVVISDLPPEFPEEPKAKSDEDLAVTDQEDNGVFVDDDGLIGIVKVDAGVATIVASEADFELGKRVQVFADIAVGLDRLMELVREDRDSEDGFAALIANEDGVTLKPPTAETKSDTVADFGGVIFLSVAELEGLIIGLDKKAPPKEQLRPNDGAGTIIGKFIYNTVTTLFVGEKIMIQMPTWFFPAGAGPFSESARFTTHGEPDPMATFRFPEPIYIDKQQNFRVEIEVPDSDTLKELQKIYGPLNIWVVLDGYMTRDVQ
;
A
#
# COMPACT_ATOMS: atom_id res chain seq x y z
N MET A 1 -0.50 37.68 -25.54
CA MET A 1 -0.36 38.40 -24.26
C MET A 1 0.80 39.37 -24.39
N ALA A 2 0.61 40.64 -24.03
CA ALA A 2 1.68 41.63 -24.07
C ALA A 2 2.68 41.35 -22.94
N VAL A 3 3.97 41.28 -23.27
CA VAL A 3 5.05 41.10 -22.31
C VAL A 3 5.43 42.47 -21.77
N ILE A 4 5.15 42.74 -20.50
CA ILE A 4 5.51 44.01 -19.86
C ILE A 4 6.94 43.89 -19.33
N GLN A 5 7.88 44.54 -20.01
CA GLN A 5 9.30 44.53 -19.64
C GLN A 5 9.54 45.24 -18.30
N GLY A 6 10.42 44.68 -17.47
CA GLY A 6 10.83 45.28 -16.19
C GLY A 6 9.98 44.91 -14.97
N ILE A 7 9.04 43.97 -15.12
CA ILE A 7 8.29 43.40 -13.99
C ILE A 7 9.01 42.12 -13.50
N LYS A 8 9.17 42.00 -12.18
CA LYS A 8 9.56 40.75 -11.52
C LYS A 8 8.33 39.88 -11.32
N GLU A 9 8.26 38.78 -12.06
CA GLU A 9 7.20 37.80 -11.87
C GLU A 9 7.57 36.87 -10.72
N LYS A 10 6.65 36.70 -9.76
CA LYS A 10 6.76 35.69 -8.70
C LYS A 10 5.74 34.60 -8.95
N VAL A 11 6.21 33.39 -9.24
CA VAL A 11 5.36 32.22 -9.47
C VAL A 11 5.54 31.26 -8.31
N HIS A 12 4.44 30.83 -7.69
CA HIS A 12 4.48 29.78 -6.69
C HIS A 12 4.86 28.47 -7.38
N SER A 13 6.02 27.89 -7.02
CA SER A 13 6.56 26.71 -7.68
C SER A 13 7.44 25.94 -6.70
N PRO A 14 6.87 25.03 -5.89
CA PRO A 14 7.64 24.28 -4.91
C PRO A 14 8.71 23.43 -5.60
N LEU A 15 9.86 23.28 -4.97
CA LEU A 15 10.89 22.33 -5.39
C LEU A 15 10.74 21.06 -4.58
N TYR A 16 10.79 19.90 -5.24
CA TYR A 16 10.71 18.63 -4.55
C TYR A 16 11.74 17.64 -5.06
N ASP A 17 12.20 16.79 -4.16
CA ASP A 17 13.03 15.65 -4.46
C ASP A 17 12.67 14.50 -3.52
N SER A 18 12.82 13.27 -3.98
CA SER A 18 12.47 12.08 -3.21
C SER A 18 13.54 10.99 -3.28
N LEU A 19 13.51 10.14 -2.27
CA LEU A 19 14.28 8.91 -2.17
C LEU A 19 13.27 7.77 -2.05
N ASN A 20 13.32 6.86 -3.02
CA ASN A 20 12.46 5.68 -3.08
C ASN A 20 13.29 4.41 -2.84
N VAL A 21 12.82 3.57 -1.93
CA VAL A 21 13.31 2.21 -1.74
C VAL A 21 12.24 1.27 -2.28
N GLU A 22 12.55 0.58 -3.36
CA GLU A 22 11.65 -0.41 -3.98
C GLU A 22 11.37 -1.59 -3.03
N PRO A 23 10.25 -2.31 -3.21
CA PRO A 23 10.00 -3.53 -2.45
C PRO A 23 11.17 -4.51 -2.50
N GLU A 24 11.36 -5.27 -1.42
CA GLU A 24 12.43 -6.28 -1.24
C GLU A 24 13.86 -5.72 -1.21
N LYS A 25 14.10 -4.46 -1.60
CA LYS A 25 15.39 -3.78 -1.42
C LYS A 25 15.47 -3.15 -0.04
N GLN A 26 16.68 -3.09 0.49
CA GLN A 26 16.94 -2.39 1.74
C GLN A 26 17.36 -0.94 1.50
N LEU A 27 17.13 -0.07 2.48
CA LEU A 27 17.59 1.32 2.44
C LEU A 27 19.09 1.41 2.16
N ARG A 28 19.90 0.52 2.73
CA ARG A 28 21.35 0.47 2.48
C ARG A 28 21.74 0.20 1.02
N ASP A 29 20.85 -0.44 0.25
CA ASP A 29 21.11 -0.79 -1.15
C ASP A 29 20.87 0.44 -2.05
N VAL A 30 20.04 1.39 -1.59
CA VAL A 30 19.74 2.66 -2.27
C VAL A 30 20.65 3.78 -1.77
N GLU A 31 20.82 3.91 -0.46
CA GLU A 31 21.67 4.91 0.18
C GLU A 31 22.44 4.26 1.34
N ASN A 32 23.74 4.03 1.12
CA ASN A 32 24.62 3.40 2.10
C ASN A 32 25.25 4.42 3.07
N SER A 33 25.04 5.71 2.83
CA SER A 33 25.51 6.81 3.66
C SER A 33 24.69 6.95 4.95
N SER A 34 25.30 7.53 5.99
CA SER A 34 24.59 8.03 7.17
C SER A 34 23.75 9.28 6.88
N THR A 35 23.91 9.85 5.69
CA THR A 35 23.30 11.11 5.27
C THR A 35 22.57 10.91 3.95
N LEU A 36 21.24 11.00 3.99
CA LEU A 36 20.40 11.02 2.80
C LEU A 36 20.46 12.42 2.19
N LYS A 37 20.81 12.52 0.90
CA LYS A 37 20.98 13.81 0.22
C LYS A 37 19.91 14.03 -0.83
N PHE A 38 19.25 15.18 -0.75
CA PHE A 38 18.19 15.61 -1.64
C PHE A 38 18.66 16.80 -2.49
N PHE A 39 18.09 16.90 -3.69
CA PHE A 39 18.41 17.83 -4.76
C PHE A 39 19.80 17.65 -5.37
N VAL A 40 20.63 16.72 -4.88
CA VAL A 40 22.00 16.50 -5.37
C VAL A 40 22.10 15.54 -6.55
N ASN A 41 21.07 14.72 -6.79
CA ASN A 41 21.05 13.77 -7.90
C ASN A 41 19.67 13.75 -8.56
N VAL A 42 19.63 14.06 -9.85
CA VAL A 42 18.42 14.02 -10.69
C VAL A 42 18.44 12.88 -11.70
N GLN A 43 19.58 12.19 -11.86
CA GLN A 43 19.71 11.11 -12.83
C GLN A 43 18.93 9.89 -12.37
N GLY A 44 18.15 9.30 -13.29
CA GLY A 44 17.34 8.13 -13.00
C GLY A 44 16.02 8.43 -12.27
N LYS A 45 15.77 9.69 -11.87
CA LYS A 45 14.52 10.11 -11.23
C LYS A 45 13.47 10.51 -12.26
N THR A 46 12.22 10.15 -11.98
CA THR A 46 11.04 10.57 -12.73
C THR A 46 10.65 12.01 -12.39
N LYS A 47 9.76 12.62 -13.19
CA LYS A 47 9.20 13.96 -12.90
C LYS A 47 8.37 14.02 -11.62
N LEU A 48 7.86 12.88 -11.16
CA LEU A 48 7.14 12.79 -9.89
C LEU A 48 8.12 12.78 -8.72
N GLU A 49 9.32 12.24 -8.91
CA GLU A 49 10.32 12.15 -7.86
C GLU A 49 11.10 13.45 -7.67
N THR A 50 11.38 14.18 -8.75
CA THR A 50 11.94 15.53 -8.67
C THR A 50 11.50 16.41 -9.83
N ASN A 51 11.36 17.71 -9.57
CA ASN A 51 11.16 18.72 -10.61
C ASN A 51 12.42 19.49 -10.99
N LEU A 52 13.59 19.10 -10.49
CA LEU A 52 14.86 19.68 -10.92
C LEU A 52 15.33 19.12 -12.25
N GLN A 53 15.88 20.01 -13.08
CA GLN A 53 16.51 19.63 -14.36
C GLN A 53 17.99 19.30 -14.19
N SER A 54 18.63 19.84 -13.15
CA SER A 54 20.04 19.67 -12.84
C SER A 54 20.23 19.53 -11.34
N ALA A 55 21.27 18.77 -10.96
CA ALA A 55 21.63 18.59 -9.56
C ALA A 55 22.02 19.93 -8.91
N SER A 56 21.42 20.19 -7.75
CA SER A 56 21.69 21.29 -6.81
C SER A 56 21.49 22.69 -7.38
N LEU A 57 20.98 22.81 -8.60
CA LEU A 57 20.95 24.07 -9.34
C LEU A 57 19.53 24.41 -9.78
N LEU A 58 19.16 25.67 -9.58
CA LEU A 58 17.92 26.21 -10.11
C LEU A 58 17.99 26.28 -11.64
N PRO A 59 16.83 26.16 -12.34
CA PRO A 59 16.75 26.41 -13.77
C PRO A 59 17.36 27.76 -14.13
N HIS A 60 18.08 27.81 -15.26
CA HIS A 60 18.66 29.05 -15.78
C HIS A 60 17.58 30.15 -15.78
N TYR A 61 17.88 31.30 -15.17
CA TYR A 61 17.06 32.53 -15.05
C TYR A 61 16.21 32.75 -13.79
N ASN A 62 16.27 31.87 -12.78
CA ASN A 62 15.43 32.00 -11.60
C ASN A 62 16.21 32.15 -10.29
N THR A 63 15.75 33.05 -9.41
CA THR A 63 16.03 33.01 -7.96
C THR A 63 14.85 32.32 -7.29
N PHE A 64 15.10 31.47 -6.29
CA PHE A 64 14.05 30.81 -5.52
C PHE A 64 13.98 31.40 -4.11
N GLU A 65 12.79 31.84 -3.73
CA GLU A 65 12.47 32.35 -2.40
C GLU A 65 11.78 31.22 -1.61
N ALA A 66 12.56 30.43 -0.88
CA ALA A 66 12.05 29.36 -0.04
C ALA A 66 11.42 29.96 1.23
N ARG A 67 10.18 29.59 1.53
CA ARG A 67 9.43 30.08 2.70
C ARG A 67 9.03 28.99 3.67
N ALA A 68 9.02 27.75 3.21
CA ALA A 68 8.62 26.63 4.01
C ALA A 68 9.34 25.36 3.55
N MET A 69 9.42 24.37 4.44
CA MET A 69 9.96 23.06 4.10
C MET A 69 9.10 21.96 4.70
N ARG A 70 8.96 20.86 3.95
CA ARG A 70 8.29 19.63 4.36
C ARG A 70 9.22 18.45 4.17
N VAL A 71 9.15 17.52 5.10
CA VAL A 71 9.69 16.18 4.97
C VAL A 71 8.52 15.22 5.09
N VAL A 72 8.30 14.42 4.05
CA VAL A 72 7.22 13.42 3.98
C VAL A 72 7.88 12.07 4.00
N ILE A 73 7.43 11.16 4.86
CA ILE A 73 7.96 9.80 4.91
C ILE A 73 6.77 8.88 4.87
N SER A 74 6.70 8.00 3.88
CA SER A 74 5.60 7.05 3.71
C SER A 74 6.17 5.66 3.52
N ASP A 75 5.66 4.69 4.28
CA ASP A 75 5.54 3.33 3.77
C ASP A 75 4.48 3.36 2.67
N LEU A 76 4.79 2.87 1.48
CA LEU A 76 3.80 2.75 0.42
C LEU A 76 3.04 1.41 0.59
N PRO A 77 1.83 1.29 0.00
CA PRO A 77 1.14 0.01 -0.11
C PRO A 77 2.07 -1.09 -0.62
N PRO A 78 1.87 -2.34 -0.20
CA PRO A 78 2.44 -3.50 -0.89
C PRO A 78 2.17 -3.42 -2.39
N GLU A 79 3.16 -3.76 -3.21
CA GLU A 79 2.92 -3.94 -4.64
C GLU A 79 2.27 -5.31 -4.86
N PHE A 80 1.06 -5.28 -5.43
CA PHE A 80 0.36 -6.47 -5.88
C PHE A 80 0.72 -6.74 -7.35
N PRO A 81 0.78 -8.02 -7.78
CA PRO A 81 0.83 -8.34 -9.20
C PRO A 81 -0.41 -7.78 -9.93
N GLU A 82 -0.36 -7.65 -11.26
CA GLU A 82 -1.48 -7.09 -12.06
C GLU A 82 -2.79 -7.87 -11.87
N GLU A 83 -2.70 -9.18 -11.57
CA GLU A 83 -3.83 -10.04 -11.23
C GLU A 83 -3.55 -10.80 -9.91
N PRO A 84 -3.78 -10.17 -8.75
CA PRO A 84 -3.61 -10.84 -7.47
C PRO A 84 -4.73 -11.85 -7.27
N LYS A 85 -4.40 -13.14 -7.23
CA LYS A 85 -5.36 -14.22 -6.97
C LYS A 85 -5.11 -14.81 -5.59
N ALA A 86 -6.10 -14.69 -4.71
CA ALA A 86 -6.05 -15.33 -3.41
C ALA A 86 -6.46 -16.80 -3.57
N LYS A 87 -5.67 -17.71 -3.01
CA LYS A 87 -5.94 -19.15 -3.06
C LYS A 87 -6.28 -19.67 -1.68
N SER A 88 -7.32 -20.49 -1.58
CA SER A 88 -7.58 -21.25 -0.37
C SER A 88 -6.56 -22.39 -0.24
N ASP A 89 -5.95 -22.52 0.93
CA ASP A 89 -5.06 -23.65 1.23
C ASP A 89 -5.86 -24.94 1.53
N GLU A 90 -7.16 -24.81 1.79
CA GLU A 90 -8.09 -25.90 2.10
C GLU A 90 -9.25 -25.94 1.10
N ASP A 91 -9.77 -27.14 0.85
CA ASP A 91 -10.97 -27.36 0.03
C ASP A 91 -12.21 -26.95 0.84
N LEU A 92 -12.99 -25.99 0.32
CA LEU A 92 -14.15 -25.42 0.99
C LEU A 92 -15.42 -26.18 0.62
N ALA A 93 -16.28 -26.51 1.58
CA ALA A 93 -17.52 -27.23 1.28
C ALA A 93 -18.50 -26.35 0.47
N VAL A 94 -19.14 -26.94 -0.54
CA VAL A 94 -20.27 -26.32 -1.24
C VAL A 94 -21.57 -26.74 -0.57
N THR A 95 -22.40 -25.76 -0.26
CA THR A 95 -23.68 -25.90 0.45
C THR A 95 -24.78 -25.16 -0.30
N ASP A 96 -26.04 -25.38 0.03
CA ASP A 96 -27.13 -24.50 -0.41
C ASP A 96 -27.30 -23.30 0.56
N GLN A 97 -28.29 -22.44 0.31
CA GLN A 97 -28.58 -21.29 1.17
C GLN A 97 -29.08 -21.66 2.58
N GLU A 98 -29.41 -22.93 2.82
CA GLU A 98 -29.87 -23.45 4.10
C GLU A 98 -28.79 -24.29 4.82
N ASP A 99 -27.53 -24.20 4.38
CA ASP A 99 -26.38 -24.97 4.90
C ASP A 99 -26.52 -26.49 4.71
N ASN A 100 -27.31 -26.93 3.72
CA ASN A 100 -27.36 -28.33 3.30
C ASN A 100 -26.21 -28.61 2.35
N GLY A 101 -25.51 -29.73 2.53
CA GLY A 101 -24.37 -30.07 1.68
C GLY A 101 -24.80 -30.41 0.25
N VAL A 102 -24.00 -29.96 -0.72
CA VAL A 102 -24.14 -30.38 -2.12
C VAL A 102 -23.29 -31.62 -2.36
N PHE A 103 -23.88 -32.64 -2.99
CA PHE A 103 -23.24 -33.91 -3.27
C PHE A 103 -23.42 -34.30 -4.73
N VAL A 104 -22.49 -35.12 -5.21
CA VAL A 104 -22.52 -35.75 -6.53
C VAL A 104 -22.46 -37.27 -6.34
N ASP A 105 -23.24 -38.03 -7.10
CA ASP A 105 -23.18 -39.50 -7.10
C ASP A 105 -22.19 -40.08 -8.13
N ASP A 106 -22.08 -41.41 -8.20
CA ASP A 106 -21.20 -42.12 -9.15
C ASP A 106 -21.48 -41.77 -10.62
N ASP A 107 -22.73 -41.41 -10.94
CA ASP A 107 -23.19 -41.09 -12.29
C ASP A 107 -23.05 -39.58 -12.61
N GLY A 108 -22.54 -38.79 -11.66
CA GLY A 108 -22.33 -37.36 -11.84
C GLY A 108 -23.57 -36.50 -11.56
N LEU A 109 -24.64 -37.08 -11.03
CA LEU A 109 -25.88 -36.38 -10.73
C LEU A 109 -25.76 -35.61 -9.41
N ILE A 110 -26.35 -34.42 -9.37
CA ILE A 110 -26.28 -33.52 -8.21
C ILE A 110 -27.48 -33.72 -7.29
N GLY A 111 -27.20 -33.73 -5.98
CA GLY A 111 -28.21 -33.75 -4.93
C GLY A 111 -27.83 -32.87 -3.75
N ILE A 112 -28.79 -32.09 -3.27
CA ILE A 112 -28.74 -31.37 -1.99
C ILE A 112 -29.17 -32.34 -0.90
N VAL A 113 -28.28 -32.56 0.07
CA VAL A 113 -28.51 -33.50 1.15
C VAL A 113 -28.33 -32.83 2.49
N LYS A 114 -29.41 -32.84 3.27
CA LYS A 114 -29.38 -32.45 4.67
C LYS A 114 -28.92 -33.62 5.52
N VAL A 115 -28.00 -33.39 6.46
CA VAL A 115 -27.51 -34.41 7.40
C VAL A 115 -27.88 -34.01 8.82
N ASP A 116 -28.98 -34.55 9.32
CA ASP A 116 -29.46 -34.30 10.68
C ASP A 116 -29.20 -35.53 11.55
N ALA A 117 -28.40 -35.37 12.62
CA ALA A 117 -28.09 -36.44 13.58
C ALA A 117 -27.55 -37.73 12.93
N GLY A 118 -26.79 -37.60 11.83
CA GLY A 118 -26.23 -38.71 11.07
C GLY A 118 -27.20 -39.39 10.10
N VAL A 119 -28.44 -38.92 10.01
CA VAL A 119 -29.41 -39.35 9.00
C VAL A 119 -29.36 -38.36 7.85
N ALA A 120 -29.18 -38.88 6.64
CA ALA A 120 -29.08 -38.06 5.45
C ALA A 120 -30.37 -38.13 4.61
N THR A 121 -30.93 -36.97 4.29
CA THR A 121 -32.18 -36.83 3.54
C THR A 121 -31.97 -35.95 2.32
N ILE A 122 -32.44 -36.40 1.16
CA ILE A 122 -32.44 -35.60 -0.07
C ILE A 122 -33.45 -34.47 0.10
N VAL A 123 -32.97 -33.24 -0.06
CA VAL A 123 -33.81 -32.02 -0.05
C VAL A 123 -34.26 -31.70 -1.47
N ALA A 124 -33.32 -31.73 -2.41
CA ALA A 124 -33.53 -31.59 -3.85
C ALA A 124 -32.47 -32.40 -4.59
N SER A 125 -32.77 -32.92 -5.77
CA SER A 125 -31.79 -33.61 -6.60
C SER A 125 -32.21 -33.65 -8.06
N GLU A 126 -31.26 -33.99 -8.92
CA GLU A 126 -31.57 -34.46 -10.26
C GLU A 126 -32.35 -35.78 -10.22
N ALA A 127 -33.02 -36.10 -11.33
CA ALA A 127 -33.74 -37.35 -11.46
C ALA A 127 -32.74 -38.52 -11.34
N ASP A 128 -33.12 -39.55 -10.59
CA ASP A 128 -32.33 -40.77 -10.39
C ASP A 128 -31.08 -40.64 -9.49
N PHE A 129 -30.87 -39.49 -8.82
CA PHE A 129 -29.78 -39.33 -7.85
C PHE A 129 -29.82 -40.37 -6.71
N GLU A 130 -28.69 -41.05 -6.46
CA GLU A 130 -28.59 -42.11 -5.46
C GLU A 130 -27.83 -41.69 -4.18
N LEU A 131 -28.53 -41.73 -3.04
CA LEU A 131 -27.94 -41.37 -1.74
C LEU A 131 -26.80 -42.30 -1.27
N GLY A 132 -26.79 -43.55 -1.75
CA GLY A 132 -25.93 -44.63 -1.24
C GLY A 132 -24.45 -44.51 -1.64
N LYS A 133 -24.13 -43.67 -2.63
CA LYS A 133 -22.79 -43.55 -3.20
C LYS A 133 -22.49 -42.10 -3.61
N ARG A 134 -22.50 -41.23 -2.61
CA ARG A 134 -22.33 -39.79 -2.81
C ARG A 134 -20.96 -39.32 -2.36
N VAL A 135 -20.44 -38.32 -3.05
CA VAL A 135 -19.24 -37.58 -2.69
C VAL A 135 -19.63 -36.12 -2.52
N GLN A 136 -19.19 -35.50 -1.42
CA GLN A 136 -19.48 -34.08 -1.18
C GLN A 136 -18.72 -33.21 -2.18
N VAL A 137 -19.37 -32.15 -2.66
CA VAL A 137 -18.75 -31.16 -3.51
C VAL A 137 -17.99 -30.16 -2.65
N PHE A 138 -16.73 -29.95 -3.01
CA PHE A 138 -15.85 -28.93 -2.46
C PHE A 138 -15.43 -27.95 -3.55
N ALA A 139 -14.90 -26.80 -3.14
CA ALA A 139 -14.44 -25.74 -4.01
C ALA A 139 -13.01 -25.32 -3.62
N ASP A 140 -12.18 -25.16 -4.63
CA ASP A 140 -10.91 -24.46 -4.59
C ASP A 140 -11.13 -23.07 -5.19
N ILE A 141 -10.80 -22.02 -4.43
CA ILE A 141 -11.10 -20.64 -4.82
C ILE A 141 -9.83 -19.89 -5.21
N ALA A 142 -9.89 -19.18 -6.34
CA ALA A 142 -8.84 -18.37 -6.92
C ALA A 142 -9.41 -17.01 -7.34
N VAL A 143 -9.85 -16.23 -6.34
CA VAL A 143 -10.62 -14.99 -6.55
C VAL A 143 -9.68 -13.77 -6.60
N GLY A 144 -10.03 -12.79 -7.44
CA GLY A 144 -9.31 -11.52 -7.55
C GLY A 144 -9.47 -10.64 -6.30
N LEU A 145 -8.48 -9.78 -6.01
CA LEU A 145 -8.51 -8.88 -4.83
C LEU A 145 -9.77 -8.00 -4.78
N ASP A 146 -10.22 -7.44 -5.90
CA ASP A 146 -11.40 -6.56 -5.93
C ASP A 146 -12.66 -7.27 -5.45
N ARG A 147 -12.90 -8.49 -5.97
CA ARG A 147 -14.04 -9.30 -5.56
C ARG A 147 -13.90 -9.78 -4.12
N LEU A 148 -12.68 -10.10 -3.68
CA LEU A 148 -12.44 -10.49 -2.30
C LEU A 148 -12.71 -9.33 -1.31
N MET A 149 -12.37 -8.10 -1.68
CA MET A 149 -12.71 -6.90 -0.89
C MET A 149 -14.22 -6.63 -0.86
N GLU A 150 -14.94 -6.98 -1.91
CA GLU A 150 -16.41 -6.94 -1.93
C GLU A 150 -17.01 -7.97 -0.96
N LEU A 151 -16.54 -9.23 -0.99
CA LEU A 151 -16.96 -10.27 -0.05
C LEU A 151 -16.72 -9.88 1.41
N VAL A 152 -15.57 -9.25 1.72
CA VAL A 152 -15.31 -8.74 3.09
C VAL A 152 -16.31 -7.68 3.52
N ARG A 153 -16.80 -6.85 2.58
CA ARG A 153 -17.84 -5.86 2.87
C ARG A 153 -19.19 -6.54 3.06
N GLU A 154 -19.55 -7.45 2.16
CA GLU A 154 -20.79 -8.23 2.24
C GLU A 154 -20.90 -8.97 3.58
N ASP A 155 -19.83 -9.64 4.02
CA ASP A 155 -19.79 -10.31 5.32
C ASP A 155 -20.00 -9.33 6.48
N ARG A 156 -19.28 -8.21 6.50
CA ARG A 156 -19.37 -7.21 7.58
C ARG A 156 -20.73 -6.54 7.67
N ASP A 157 -21.43 -6.44 6.56
CA ASP A 157 -22.78 -5.89 6.47
C ASP A 157 -23.86 -6.96 6.72
N SER A 158 -23.49 -8.25 6.69
CA SER A 158 -24.38 -9.39 6.94
C SER A 158 -24.66 -9.57 8.42
N GLU A 159 -25.91 -9.92 8.77
CA GLU A 159 -26.29 -10.25 10.14
C GLU A 159 -25.72 -11.61 10.60
N ASP A 160 -25.45 -12.50 9.63
CA ASP A 160 -25.02 -13.87 9.88
C ASP A 160 -23.49 -14.02 9.94
N GLY A 161 -22.74 -12.98 9.52
CA GLY A 161 -21.26 -12.96 9.57
C GLY A 161 -20.58 -13.89 8.56
N PHE A 162 -21.21 -14.03 7.38
CA PHE A 162 -20.68 -14.77 6.25
C PHE A 162 -20.97 -14.02 4.94
N ALA A 163 -20.07 -14.13 3.97
CA ALA A 163 -20.30 -13.79 2.57
C ALA A 163 -20.50 -15.06 1.72
N ALA A 164 -21.36 -14.98 0.71
CA ALA A 164 -21.67 -16.11 -0.17
C ALA A 164 -20.98 -15.94 -1.53
N LEU A 165 -20.13 -16.90 -1.89
CA LEU A 165 -19.52 -17.00 -3.21
C LEU A 165 -20.24 -18.08 -4.03
N ILE A 166 -20.73 -17.73 -5.22
CA ILE A 166 -21.54 -18.66 -6.02
C ILE A 166 -20.64 -19.71 -6.69
N ALA A 167 -21.09 -20.96 -6.75
CA ALA A 167 -20.27 -22.08 -7.26
C ALA A 167 -19.84 -21.98 -8.74
N ASN A 168 -20.50 -21.15 -9.55
CA ASN A 168 -20.14 -20.88 -10.95
C ASN A 168 -19.45 -19.53 -11.17
N GLU A 169 -19.10 -18.84 -10.09
CA GLU A 169 -18.43 -17.55 -10.19
C GLU A 169 -16.98 -17.70 -10.68
N ASP A 170 -16.47 -16.67 -11.35
CA ASP A 170 -15.10 -16.63 -11.85
C ASP A 170 -14.09 -16.86 -10.72
N GLY A 171 -13.21 -17.85 -10.91
CA GLY A 171 -12.20 -18.22 -9.93
C GLY A 171 -12.60 -19.36 -8.99
N VAL A 172 -13.83 -19.88 -9.06
CA VAL A 172 -14.24 -21.08 -8.33
C VAL A 172 -13.98 -22.34 -9.15
N THR A 173 -13.29 -23.32 -8.57
CA THR A 173 -13.06 -24.64 -9.17
C THR A 173 -13.62 -25.74 -8.27
N LEU A 174 -14.62 -26.48 -8.75
CA LEU A 174 -15.29 -27.52 -7.96
C LEU A 174 -14.56 -28.88 -8.00
N LYS A 175 -14.68 -29.65 -6.93
CA LYS A 175 -14.19 -31.04 -6.74
C LYS A 175 -15.32 -31.86 -6.10
N PRO A 176 -15.51 -33.16 -6.40
CA PRO A 176 -14.64 -34.05 -7.17
C PRO A 176 -14.75 -33.85 -8.70
N PRO A 177 -13.69 -34.17 -9.47
CA PRO A 177 -13.61 -33.91 -10.89
C PRO A 177 -14.21 -35.07 -11.69
N THR A 178 -15.50 -35.36 -11.52
CA THR A 178 -16.19 -36.12 -12.58
C THR A 178 -16.38 -35.16 -13.75
N ALA A 179 -16.12 -35.63 -14.97
CA ALA A 179 -16.12 -34.82 -16.19
C ALA A 179 -17.48 -34.15 -16.52
N GLU A 180 -18.49 -34.38 -15.68
CA GLU A 180 -19.87 -33.94 -15.84
C GLU A 180 -20.37 -33.00 -14.72
N THR A 181 -19.59 -32.78 -13.64
CA THR A 181 -19.95 -31.78 -12.62
C THR A 181 -19.75 -30.38 -13.21
N LYS A 182 -20.81 -29.86 -13.83
CA LYS A 182 -20.84 -28.49 -14.36
C LYS A 182 -21.11 -27.56 -13.20
N SER A 183 -20.22 -26.59 -13.02
CA SER A 183 -20.38 -25.49 -12.06
C SER A 183 -21.75 -24.81 -12.19
N ASP A 184 -22.26 -24.69 -13.42
CA ASP A 184 -23.59 -24.15 -13.70
C ASP A 184 -24.70 -24.99 -13.07
N THR A 185 -24.64 -26.31 -13.16
CA THR A 185 -25.65 -27.18 -12.54
C THR A 185 -25.59 -27.07 -11.01
N VAL A 186 -24.40 -27.02 -10.43
CA VAL A 186 -24.25 -26.82 -8.97
C VAL A 186 -24.83 -25.47 -8.55
N ALA A 187 -24.59 -24.41 -9.31
CA ALA A 187 -25.16 -23.09 -9.06
C ALA A 187 -26.69 -23.05 -9.27
N ASP A 188 -27.23 -23.76 -10.26
CA ASP A 188 -28.68 -23.88 -10.51
C ASP A 188 -29.41 -24.57 -9.33
N PHE A 189 -28.72 -25.48 -8.63
CA PHE A 189 -29.19 -26.06 -7.37
C PHE A 189 -28.91 -25.17 -6.14
N GLY A 190 -28.48 -23.93 -6.33
CA GLY A 190 -28.23 -22.98 -5.26
C GLY A 190 -26.90 -23.19 -4.51
N GLY A 191 -25.95 -23.90 -5.13
CA GLY A 191 -24.62 -24.14 -4.57
C GLY A 191 -23.85 -22.85 -4.32
N VAL A 192 -23.53 -22.61 -3.06
CA VAL A 192 -22.78 -21.47 -2.54
C VAL A 192 -21.68 -21.95 -1.59
N ILE A 193 -20.62 -21.15 -1.53
CA ILE A 193 -19.50 -21.30 -0.61
C ILE A 193 -19.59 -20.16 0.38
N PHE A 194 -19.82 -20.48 1.66
CA PHE A 194 -19.82 -19.47 2.72
C PHE A 194 -18.40 -19.21 3.19
N LEU A 195 -18.02 -17.94 3.20
CA LEU A 195 -16.72 -17.46 3.66
C LEU A 195 -16.92 -16.50 4.82
N SER A 196 -16.26 -16.77 5.94
CA SER A 196 -16.21 -15.86 7.08
C SER A 196 -15.17 -14.76 6.89
N VAL A 197 -15.27 -13.64 7.62
CA VAL A 197 -14.21 -12.60 7.68
C VAL A 197 -12.83 -13.20 7.92
N ALA A 198 -12.71 -14.17 8.83
CA ALA A 198 -11.42 -14.73 9.21
C ALA A 198 -10.75 -15.46 8.03
N GLU A 199 -11.54 -16.18 7.24
CA GLU A 199 -11.08 -16.86 6.04
C GLU A 199 -10.74 -15.86 4.93
N LEU A 200 -11.62 -14.86 4.70
CA LEU A 200 -11.37 -13.79 3.74
C LEU A 200 -10.10 -12.98 4.08
N GLU A 201 -9.91 -12.62 5.35
CA GLU A 201 -8.68 -11.96 5.82
C GLU A 201 -7.47 -12.88 5.69
N GLY A 202 -7.62 -14.18 5.94
CA GLY A 202 -6.59 -15.20 5.70
C GLY A 202 -6.14 -15.22 4.24
N LEU A 203 -7.09 -15.20 3.30
CA LEU A 203 -6.85 -15.13 1.87
C LEU A 203 -6.14 -13.83 1.45
N ILE A 204 -6.51 -12.66 2.02
CA ILE A 204 -5.81 -11.38 1.80
C ILE A 204 -4.36 -11.43 2.30
N ILE A 205 -4.15 -12.09 3.44
CA ILE A 205 -2.82 -12.23 4.02
C ILE A 205 -1.95 -13.17 3.18
N GLY A 206 -2.55 -14.21 2.59
CA GLY A 206 -1.90 -15.19 1.72
C GLY A 206 -1.65 -14.72 0.29
N LEU A 207 -2.20 -13.56 -0.12
CA LEU A 207 -1.91 -12.97 -1.43
C LEU A 207 -0.41 -12.76 -1.64
N ASP A 208 0.06 -13.20 -2.81
CA ASP A 208 1.40 -12.87 -3.28
C ASP A 208 1.51 -11.36 -3.46
N LYS A 209 2.30 -10.73 -2.60
CA LYS A 209 2.49 -9.28 -2.57
C LYS A 209 3.91 -8.97 -2.15
N LYS A 210 4.48 -7.95 -2.77
CA LYS A 210 5.78 -7.42 -2.36
C LYS A 210 5.56 -6.41 -1.26
N ALA A 211 5.57 -6.89 -0.02
CA ALA A 211 5.43 -6.09 1.19
C ALA A 211 6.73 -6.11 2.01
N PRO A 212 6.95 -5.10 2.88
CA PRO A 212 7.99 -5.17 3.88
C PRO A 212 7.74 -6.37 4.83
N PRO A 213 8.80 -6.92 5.46
CA PRO A 213 8.66 -7.99 6.44
C PRO A 213 7.63 -7.66 7.55
N LYS A 214 6.92 -8.67 8.07
CA LYS A 214 5.86 -8.47 9.08
C LYS A 214 6.37 -7.78 10.35
N GLU A 215 7.64 -7.95 10.68
CA GLU A 215 8.33 -7.29 11.79
C GLU A 215 8.43 -5.76 11.61
N GLN A 216 8.37 -5.29 10.36
CA GLN A 216 8.33 -3.87 10.01
C GLN A 216 6.90 -3.30 10.10
N LEU A 217 5.89 -4.14 9.87
CA LEU A 217 4.47 -3.77 9.79
C LEU A 217 3.67 -3.94 11.11
N ARG A 218 4.11 -4.81 12.05
CA ARG A 218 3.35 -5.14 13.27
C ARG A 218 4.08 -4.72 14.57
N PRO A 219 3.76 -3.54 15.15
CA PRO A 219 4.57 -2.88 16.19
C PRO A 219 4.33 -3.32 17.66
N ASN A 220 3.66 -4.45 17.93
CA ASN A 220 3.20 -4.78 19.29
C ASN A 220 4.19 -5.55 20.21
N ASP A 221 5.48 -5.59 19.87
CA ASP A 221 6.57 -5.98 20.79
C ASP A 221 7.56 -4.82 21.06
N GLY A 222 7.02 -3.62 21.27
CA GLY A 222 7.70 -2.58 22.05
C GLY A 222 8.77 -1.76 21.32
N ALA A 223 8.34 -0.89 20.40
CA ALA A 223 8.77 0.52 20.24
C ALA A 223 8.59 0.95 18.79
N GLY A 224 7.64 1.86 18.53
CA GLY A 224 7.55 2.76 17.37
C GLY A 224 7.77 2.14 15.99
N THR A 225 6.82 2.32 15.08
CA THR A 225 7.02 1.99 13.66
C THR A 225 8.41 2.44 13.17
N ILE A 226 9.01 1.69 12.26
CA ILE A 226 10.32 2.02 11.66
C ILE A 226 10.43 3.50 11.27
N ILE A 227 9.32 4.08 10.85
CA ILE A 227 9.19 5.50 10.54
C ILE A 227 9.37 6.38 11.78
N GLY A 228 8.76 6.02 12.92
CA GLY A 228 9.03 6.68 14.21
C GLY A 228 10.52 6.61 14.59
N LYS A 229 11.17 5.44 14.44
CA LYS A 229 12.62 5.33 14.66
C LYS A 229 13.42 6.25 13.73
N PHE A 230 13.06 6.32 12.45
CA PHE A 230 13.69 7.22 11.50
C PHE A 230 13.50 8.69 11.94
N ILE A 231 12.26 9.11 12.16
CA ILE A 231 11.88 10.51 12.46
C ILE A 231 12.53 11.03 13.74
N TYR A 232 12.56 10.23 14.81
CA TYR A 232 13.08 10.66 16.11
C TYR A 232 14.61 10.62 16.20
N ASN A 233 15.30 9.92 15.30
CA ASN A 233 16.75 9.76 15.33
C ASN A 233 17.46 10.40 14.13
N THR A 234 16.79 11.30 13.40
CA THR A 234 17.37 12.02 12.26
C THR A 234 17.36 13.53 12.46
N VAL A 235 18.31 14.19 11.80
CA VAL A 235 18.45 15.65 11.75
C VAL A 235 18.38 16.11 10.31
N THR A 236 17.43 17.01 10.00
CA THR A 236 17.29 17.60 8.67
C THR A 236 18.01 18.94 8.62
N THR A 237 18.84 19.13 7.58
CA THR A 237 19.63 20.35 7.36
C THR A 237 19.44 20.87 5.94
N LEU A 238 19.09 22.15 5.80
CA LEU A 238 19.06 22.85 4.50
C LEU A 238 20.35 23.65 4.32
N PHE A 239 21.07 23.36 3.25
CA PHE A 239 22.27 24.09 2.82
C PHE A 239 21.98 24.94 1.59
N VAL A 240 22.48 26.17 1.62
CA VAL A 240 22.50 27.07 0.46
C VAL A 240 23.95 27.55 0.29
N GLY A 241 24.58 27.12 -0.81
CA GLY A 241 26.02 27.04 -0.97
C GLY A 241 26.63 26.05 0.04
N GLU A 242 27.50 26.58 0.90
CA GLU A 242 28.10 25.84 2.02
C GLU A 242 27.50 26.25 3.37
N LYS A 243 26.58 27.22 3.38
CA LYS A 243 25.99 27.77 4.60
C LYS A 243 24.78 26.94 5.03
N ILE A 244 24.76 26.57 6.31
CA ILE A 244 23.58 26.01 6.97
C ILE A 244 22.55 27.14 7.13
N MET A 245 21.40 26.97 6.51
CA MET A 245 20.28 27.91 6.64
C MET A 245 19.30 27.43 7.72
N ILE A 246 19.10 26.11 7.80
CA ILE A 246 18.23 25.46 8.78
C ILE A 246 18.91 24.16 9.21
N GLN A 247 18.88 23.88 10.52
CA GLN A 247 19.24 22.58 11.08
C GLN A 247 18.31 22.29 12.25
N MET A 248 17.58 21.18 12.18
CA MET A 248 16.68 20.76 13.26
C MET A 248 16.43 19.26 13.22
N PRO A 249 16.02 18.66 14.35
CA PRO A 249 15.55 17.28 14.35
C PRO A 249 14.40 17.07 13.36
N THR A 250 14.36 15.93 12.68
CA THR A 250 13.36 15.66 11.63
C THR A 250 11.93 15.61 12.18
N TRP A 251 11.75 15.23 13.44
CA TRP A 251 10.45 15.31 14.13
C TRP A 251 9.88 16.73 14.27
N PHE A 252 10.69 17.77 14.04
CA PHE A 252 10.26 19.17 14.11
C PHE A 252 9.49 19.64 12.87
N PHE A 253 9.54 18.89 11.76
CA PHE A 253 8.66 19.09 10.62
C PHE A 253 7.32 18.44 10.97
N PRO A 254 6.31 19.23 11.42
CA PRO A 254 5.06 18.67 11.93
C PRO A 254 4.34 17.93 10.80
N ALA A 255 3.60 16.88 11.14
CA ALA A 255 2.86 16.13 10.15
C ALA A 255 1.69 16.97 9.61
N GLY A 256 1.95 17.73 8.55
CA GLY A 256 1.01 17.99 7.46
C GLY A 256 1.07 16.91 6.37
N ALA A 257 1.97 15.94 6.55
CA ALA A 257 2.46 15.04 5.52
C ALA A 257 2.79 13.65 6.12
N GLY A 258 1.92 13.19 7.02
CA GLY A 258 2.22 12.13 7.97
C GLY A 258 2.64 10.79 7.35
N PRO A 259 3.43 10.00 8.10
CA PRO A 259 3.62 8.59 7.79
C PRO A 259 2.29 7.86 7.83
N PHE A 260 1.97 7.23 6.72
CA PHE A 260 0.71 6.54 6.49
C PHE A 260 0.98 5.04 6.39
N SER A 261 0.78 4.33 7.51
CA SER A 261 0.76 2.88 7.46
C SER A 261 -0.66 2.39 7.16
N GLU A 262 -0.83 1.74 6.00
CA GLU A 262 -2.11 1.13 5.58
C GLU A 262 -2.55 -0.06 6.44
N SER A 263 -1.74 -0.50 7.40
CA SER A 263 -2.02 -1.63 8.29
C SER A 263 -3.10 -1.35 9.37
N ALA A 264 -3.96 -0.36 9.15
CA ALA A 264 -5.06 0.06 10.04
C ALA A 264 -4.63 0.45 11.47
N ARG A 265 -3.35 0.74 11.69
CA ARG A 265 -2.84 1.35 12.93
C ARG A 265 -2.08 2.63 12.62
N PHE A 266 -2.70 3.74 12.97
CA PHE A 266 -2.15 5.08 12.87
C PHE A 266 -0.92 5.23 13.79
N THR A 267 0.29 5.24 13.24
CA THR A 267 1.37 6.06 13.82
C THR A 267 1.29 7.44 13.22
N THR A 268 0.32 8.24 13.66
CA THR A 268 0.16 9.62 13.22
C THR A 268 1.09 10.53 14.03
N HIS A 269 1.89 11.33 13.32
CA HIS A 269 2.66 12.45 13.90
C HIS A 269 1.88 13.78 13.85
N GLY A 270 0.54 13.71 13.77
CA GLY A 270 -0.38 14.84 13.51
C GLY A 270 -1.33 14.56 12.34
N GLU A 271 -2.33 15.42 12.15
CA GLU A 271 -3.24 15.39 11.00
C GLU A 271 -2.63 16.15 9.82
N PRO A 272 -2.70 15.64 8.58
CA PRO A 272 -2.16 16.30 7.40
C PRO A 272 -2.88 17.63 7.10
N ASP A 273 -2.45 18.70 7.77
CA ASP A 273 -2.93 20.07 7.55
C ASP A 273 -1.90 20.85 6.69
N PRO A 274 -2.30 21.52 5.60
CA PRO A 274 -1.46 22.49 4.89
C PRO A 274 -0.80 23.54 5.80
N MET A 275 -1.42 23.87 6.94
CA MET A 275 -0.87 24.76 7.97
C MET A 275 0.27 24.13 8.78
N ALA A 276 0.38 22.80 8.82
CA ALA A 276 1.40 22.05 9.55
C ALA A 276 2.75 21.97 8.80
N THR A 277 2.97 22.81 7.79
CA THR A 277 4.28 22.96 7.14
C THR A 277 5.22 23.77 8.01
N PHE A 278 6.49 23.37 8.12
CA PHE A 278 7.51 24.17 8.82
C PHE A 278 7.77 25.46 8.03
N ARG A 279 7.32 26.60 8.55
CA ARG A 279 7.50 27.91 7.93
C ARG A 279 8.77 28.56 8.45
N PHE A 280 9.57 29.09 7.53
CA PHE A 280 10.75 29.85 7.90
C PHE A 280 10.35 31.21 8.47
N PRO A 281 11.04 31.69 9.51
CA PRO A 281 10.80 33.03 10.06
C PRO A 281 11.12 34.12 9.03
N GLU A 282 12.13 33.88 8.20
CA GLU A 282 12.54 34.75 7.10
C GLU A 282 12.69 33.92 5.82
N PRO A 283 12.36 34.48 4.64
CA PRO A 283 12.59 33.79 3.38
C PRO A 283 14.06 33.49 3.16
N ILE A 284 14.35 32.26 2.72
CA ILE A 284 15.69 31.84 2.31
C ILE A 284 15.80 32.01 0.80
N TYR A 285 16.70 32.89 0.37
CA TYR A 285 16.97 33.11 -1.04
C TYR A 285 18.04 32.15 -1.54
N ILE A 286 17.73 31.46 -2.64
CA ILE A 286 18.65 30.63 -3.40
C ILE A 286 18.84 31.33 -4.74
N ASP A 287 20.02 31.89 -4.94
CA ASP A 287 20.32 32.63 -6.16
C ASP A 287 20.62 31.70 -7.34
N LYS A 288 20.53 32.25 -8.56
CA LYS A 288 20.98 31.57 -9.77
C LYS A 288 22.40 31.04 -9.58
N GLN A 289 22.64 29.80 -10.03
CA GLN A 289 23.95 29.12 -9.94
C GLN A 289 24.44 28.84 -8.51
N GLN A 290 23.66 29.16 -7.47
CA GLN A 290 24.00 28.78 -6.11
C GLN A 290 23.58 27.33 -5.88
N ASN A 291 24.54 26.50 -5.48
CA ASN A 291 24.23 25.13 -5.10
C ASN A 291 23.34 25.13 -3.87
N PHE A 292 22.37 24.22 -3.79
CA PHE A 292 21.62 23.98 -2.57
C PHE A 292 21.35 22.49 -2.42
N ARG A 293 21.15 22.05 -1.18
CA ARG A 293 20.79 20.66 -0.88
C ARG A 293 20.09 20.57 0.46
N VAL A 294 19.31 19.53 0.62
CA VAL A 294 18.79 19.12 1.93
C VAL A 294 19.43 17.81 2.29
N GLU A 295 19.85 17.68 3.53
CA GLU A 295 20.45 16.47 4.07
C GLU A 295 19.63 16.00 5.26
N ILE A 296 19.33 14.70 5.32
CA ILE A 296 18.78 14.04 6.51
C ILE A 296 19.86 13.10 7.03
N GLU A 297 20.42 13.44 8.19
CA GLU A 297 21.52 12.72 8.82
C GLU A 297 21.01 11.84 9.96
N VAL A 298 21.53 10.60 10.03
CA VAL A 298 21.37 9.70 11.17
C VAL A 298 22.65 9.82 12.03
N PRO A 299 22.62 10.54 13.17
CA PRO A 299 23.84 10.82 13.91
C PRO A 299 24.42 9.59 14.64
N ASP A 300 23.55 8.67 15.05
CA ASP A 300 23.93 7.49 15.81
C ASP A 300 24.18 6.27 14.91
N SER A 301 25.37 5.67 15.05
CA SER A 301 25.82 4.58 14.18
C SER A 301 25.07 3.26 14.41
N ASP A 302 24.56 3.02 15.62
CA ASP A 302 23.80 1.81 15.91
C ASP A 302 22.38 1.94 15.37
N THR A 303 21.76 3.11 15.52
CA THR A 303 20.51 3.46 14.86
C THR A 303 20.64 3.39 13.34
N LEU A 304 21.74 3.86 12.76
CA LEU A 304 21.99 3.74 11.32
C LEU A 304 21.96 2.28 10.86
N LYS A 305 22.59 1.35 11.58
CA LYS A 305 22.56 -0.08 11.24
C LYS A 305 21.16 -0.67 11.31
N GLU A 306 20.29 -0.15 12.18
CA GLU A 306 18.89 -0.54 12.24
C GLU A 306 18.09 0.03 11.07
N LEU A 307 18.23 1.34 10.79
CA LEU A 307 17.54 2.01 9.68
C LEU A 307 17.99 1.47 8.31
N GLN A 308 19.25 1.07 8.17
CA GLN A 308 19.78 0.47 6.95
C GLN A 308 19.14 -0.88 6.61
N LYS A 309 18.49 -1.55 7.57
CA LYS A 309 17.73 -2.80 7.37
C LYS A 309 16.27 -2.56 7.00
N ILE A 310 15.84 -1.30 6.86
CA ILE A 310 14.49 -0.97 6.41
C ILE A 310 14.31 -1.50 4.99
N TYR A 311 13.24 -2.24 4.75
CA TYR A 311 12.88 -2.70 3.42
C TYR A 311 11.85 -1.75 2.79
N GLY A 312 11.88 -1.65 1.47
CA GLY A 312 10.81 -1.00 0.74
C GLY A 312 9.49 -1.79 0.74
N PRO A 313 8.39 -1.16 0.31
CA PRO A 313 8.39 0.14 -0.35
C PRO A 313 8.37 1.31 0.66
N LEU A 314 9.40 2.17 0.59
CA LEU A 314 9.59 3.34 1.44
C LEU A 314 9.86 4.55 0.56
N ASN A 315 9.15 5.65 0.81
CA ASN A 315 9.36 6.89 0.09
C ASN A 315 9.57 8.07 1.04
N ILE A 316 10.68 8.79 0.86
CA ILE A 316 11.04 9.98 1.62
C ILE A 316 11.08 11.16 0.66
N TRP A 317 10.21 12.16 0.87
CA TRP A 317 10.17 13.37 0.07
C TRP A 317 10.63 14.57 0.88
N VAL A 318 11.39 15.44 0.23
CA VAL A 318 11.67 16.77 0.72
C VAL A 318 11.03 17.77 -0.24
N VAL A 319 10.23 18.68 0.30
CA VAL A 319 9.58 19.74 -0.46
C VAL A 319 9.97 21.09 0.12
N LEU A 320 10.62 21.92 -0.69
CA LEU A 320 10.84 23.33 -0.41
C LEU A 320 9.72 24.13 -1.05
N ASP A 321 8.88 24.75 -0.22
CA ASP A 321 7.77 25.56 -0.68
C ASP A 321 8.18 27.03 -0.78
N GLY A 322 7.75 27.72 -1.84
CA GLY A 322 8.27 29.03 -2.15
C GLY A 322 7.90 29.59 -3.52
N TYR A 323 8.53 30.71 -3.85
CA TYR A 323 8.29 31.44 -5.09
C TYR A 323 9.52 31.44 -5.97
N MET A 324 9.34 31.05 -7.22
CA MET A 324 10.33 31.24 -8.27
C MET A 324 10.17 32.65 -8.84
N THR A 325 11.24 33.43 -8.78
CA THR A 325 11.24 34.81 -9.27
C THR A 325 12.05 34.91 -10.55
N ARG A 326 11.44 35.45 -11.60
CA ARG A 326 12.11 35.73 -12.88
C ARG A 326 11.92 37.18 -13.28
N ASP A 327 12.95 37.73 -13.92
CA ASP A 327 12.84 39.01 -14.60
C ASP A 327 12.17 38.77 -15.96
N VAL A 328 11.03 39.42 -16.20
CA VAL A 328 10.34 39.35 -17.49
C VAL A 328 11.08 40.26 -18.47
N GLN A 329 11.80 39.62 -19.42
CA GLN A 329 12.47 40.29 -20.55
C GLN A 329 11.51 40.54 -21.71
#